data_AF-A0AAP5YDJ4-F1
#
_entry.id   AF-A0AAP5YDJ4-F1
#
_cell.length_a   1.000
_cell.length_b   1.000
_cell.length_c   1.000
_cell.angle_alpha   90.00
_cell.angle_beta   90.00
_cell.angle_gamma   90.00
#
_symmetry.space_group_name_H-M   'P 1'
#
loop_
_entity.id
_entity.type
_entity.pdbx_description
1 polymer ?
#
loop_
_entity_poly.entity_id
_entity_poly.type
_entity_poly.pdbx_seq_one_letter_code
_entity_poly.pdbx_strand_id
1 'polypeptide(L)'
;KILGYPEVTWKGEGILKTGFICPSMWLDTYFTSVIVRDKPSMDVLANFPISLMRQSSTKAGELSYMLVDVIQSFHNRTSDYPDKLVAAMDAAVAQGDNWALEIAMGILETFAALTTNIGYDFEEVLVKNLQFQEKYHLRELGPDRIGIRTFINFPLLGMACMWYDKGHRLSVETGWLPPYLVEGRWLEDVKAGKITR
;
A
#
# COMPACT_ATOMS: atom_id res chain seq x y z
N LYS A 1 29.65 -10.24 21.66
CA LYS A 1 29.19 -10.26 23.07
C LYS A 1 29.42 -8.85 23.63
N ILE A 2 28.38 -8.04 23.78
CA ILE A 2 28.52 -6.71 24.40
C ILE A 2 28.78 -6.98 25.90
N LEU A 3 29.94 -6.55 26.40
CA LEU A 3 30.34 -6.77 27.81
C LEU A 3 29.28 -6.18 28.75
N GLY A 4 28.73 -7.00 29.64
CA GLY A 4 27.76 -6.60 30.67
C GLY A 4 26.28 -6.76 30.32
N TYR A 5 25.93 -7.14 29.09
CA TYR A 5 24.53 -7.40 28.73
C TYR A 5 24.25 -8.90 28.61
N PRO A 6 23.05 -9.37 29.05
CA PRO A 6 22.64 -10.75 28.85
C PRO A 6 22.59 -11.07 27.35
N GLU A 7 22.80 -12.33 27.03
CA GLU A 7 22.67 -12.82 25.66
C GLU A 7 21.21 -12.67 25.21
N VAL A 8 20.96 -11.75 24.27
CA VAL A 8 19.61 -11.46 23.77
C VAL A 8 19.25 -12.49 22.71
N THR A 9 18.24 -13.31 22.98
CA THR A 9 17.61 -14.16 21.97
C THR A 9 16.44 -13.41 21.33
N TRP A 10 16.59 -13.01 20.07
CA TRP A 10 15.52 -12.35 19.31
C TRP A 10 14.46 -13.37 18.88
N LYS A 11 13.38 -13.51 19.67
CA LYS A 11 12.27 -14.45 19.39
C LYS A 11 11.05 -13.80 18.72
N GLY A 12 11.11 -12.51 18.37
CA GLY A 12 10.03 -11.80 17.66
C GLY A 12 8.76 -11.50 18.47
N GLU A 13 8.55 -12.12 19.64
CA GLU A 13 7.36 -11.90 20.49
C GLU A 13 7.09 -10.42 20.82
N GLY A 14 8.16 -9.63 20.97
CA GLY A 14 8.05 -8.20 21.25
C GLY A 14 7.27 -7.47 20.16
N ILE A 15 7.40 -7.86 18.90
CA ILE A 15 6.74 -7.22 17.76
C ILE A 15 5.22 -7.46 17.81
N LEU A 16 4.79 -8.68 18.17
CA LEU A 16 3.38 -9.01 18.36
C LEU A 16 2.78 -8.25 19.55
N LYS A 17 3.52 -8.17 20.66
CA LYS A 17 3.08 -7.49 21.89
C LYS A 17 3.01 -5.97 21.73
N THR A 18 3.92 -5.38 20.96
CA THR A 18 4.01 -3.92 20.75
C THR A 18 3.15 -3.42 19.61
N GLY A 19 2.53 -4.30 18.81
CA GLY A 19 1.50 -3.92 17.86
C GLY A 19 2.02 -3.50 16.47
N PHE A 20 3.30 -3.74 16.17
CA PHE A 20 3.96 -3.28 14.93
C PHE A 20 3.66 -4.15 13.69
N ILE A 21 2.82 -5.18 13.82
CA ILE A 21 2.36 -5.99 12.68
C ILE A 21 0.86 -5.71 12.48
N CYS A 22 0.49 -4.76 11.63
CA CYS A 22 -0.91 -4.44 11.34
C CYS A 22 -1.11 -4.15 9.84
N PRO A 23 -2.37 -4.22 9.33
CA PRO A 23 -2.63 -4.10 7.90
C PRO A 23 -2.15 -2.79 7.26
N SER A 24 -2.31 -1.66 7.95
CA SER A 24 -1.90 -0.36 7.42
C SER A 24 -0.39 -0.26 7.25
N MET A 25 0.40 -0.73 8.23
CA MET A 25 1.85 -0.79 8.11
C MET A 25 2.28 -1.76 7.02
N TRP A 26 1.59 -2.91 6.88
CA TRP A 26 1.87 -3.85 5.80
C TRP A 26 1.62 -3.23 4.43
N LEU A 27 0.50 -2.53 4.23
CA LEU A 27 0.17 -1.86 2.97
C LEU A 27 1.22 -0.80 2.62
N ASP A 28 1.54 0.08 3.58
CA ASP A 28 2.57 1.11 3.39
C ASP A 28 3.93 0.47 3.02
N THR A 29 4.32 -0.62 3.70
CA THR A 29 5.61 -1.30 3.45
C THR A 29 5.62 -2.02 2.10
N TYR A 30 4.54 -2.72 1.74
CA TYR A 30 4.43 -3.43 0.47
C TYR A 30 4.52 -2.44 -0.69
N PHE A 31 3.74 -1.36 -0.66
CA PHE A 31 3.77 -0.38 -1.74
C PHE A 31 5.03 0.50 -1.72
N THR A 32 5.66 0.72 -0.57
CA THR A 32 7.03 1.29 -0.54
C THR A 32 7.98 0.38 -1.32
N SER A 33 7.92 -0.94 -1.10
CA SER A 33 8.72 -1.92 -1.85
C SER A 33 8.43 -1.90 -3.35
N VAL A 34 7.17 -1.71 -3.75
CA VAL A 34 6.77 -1.48 -5.15
C VAL A 34 7.42 -0.21 -5.70
N ILE A 35 7.34 0.92 -4.99
CA ILE A 35 7.90 2.20 -5.42
C ILE A 35 9.42 2.10 -5.64
N VAL A 36 10.12 1.39 -4.76
CA VAL A 36 11.57 1.17 -4.87
C VAL A 36 11.95 -0.05 -5.73
N ARG A 37 10.97 -0.71 -6.38
CA ARG A 37 11.16 -1.92 -7.20
C ARG A 37 11.93 -3.06 -6.46
N ASP A 38 11.78 -3.16 -5.15
CA ASP A 38 12.43 -4.18 -4.32
C ASP A 38 11.62 -5.48 -4.31
N LYS A 39 11.83 -6.32 -5.34
CA LYS A 39 11.14 -7.61 -5.51
C LYS A 39 11.30 -8.55 -4.30
N PRO A 40 12.51 -8.77 -3.76
CA PRO A 40 12.67 -9.59 -2.55
C PRO A 40 11.77 -9.16 -1.39
N SER A 41 11.68 -7.85 -1.11
CA SER A 41 10.80 -7.36 -0.03
C SER A 41 9.31 -7.54 -0.36
N MET A 42 8.91 -7.33 -1.61
CA MET A 42 7.54 -7.60 -2.05
C MET A 42 7.17 -9.09 -1.86
N ASP A 43 8.03 -10.01 -2.27
CA ASP A 43 7.80 -11.46 -2.17
C ASP A 43 7.65 -11.89 -0.71
N VAL A 44 8.51 -11.37 0.19
CA VAL A 44 8.41 -11.65 1.64
C VAL A 44 7.09 -11.16 2.21
N LEU A 45 6.68 -9.94 1.87
CA LEU A 45 5.43 -9.35 2.36
C LEU A 45 4.20 -10.08 1.79
N ALA A 46 4.22 -10.45 0.51
CA ALA A 46 3.15 -11.17 -0.16
C ALA A 46 2.89 -12.57 0.44
N ASN A 47 3.90 -13.16 1.08
CA ASN A 47 3.82 -14.45 1.75
C ASN A 47 3.68 -14.34 3.28
N PHE A 48 3.59 -13.12 3.83
CA PHE A 48 3.47 -12.92 5.27
C PHE A 48 2.09 -13.38 5.78
N PRO A 49 2.00 -14.23 6.83
CA PRO A 49 0.71 -14.77 7.26
C PRO A 49 -0.22 -13.71 7.86
N ILE A 50 -1.40 -13.51 7.27
CA ILE A 50 -2.46 -12.66 7.84
C ILE A 50 -2.88 -13.17 9.22
N SER A 51 -2.88 -14.49 9.44
CA SER A 51 -3.17 -15.10 10.74
C SER A 51 -2.21 -14.63 11.85
N LEU A 52 -0.95 -14.34 11.51
CA LEU A 52 0.03 -13.78 12.43
C LEU A 52 -0.22 -12.28 12.66
N MET A 53 -0.59 -11.54 11.61
CA MET A 53 -0.99 -10.13 11.74
C MET A 53 -2.18 -9.95 12.68
N ARG A 54 -3.17 -10.86 12.62
CA ARG A 54 -4.34 -10.85 13.53
C ARG A 54 -3.98 -11.08 15.00
N GLN A 55 -2.82 -11.69 15.28
CA GLN A 55 -2.35 -11.91 16.66
C GLN A 55 -1.72 -10.66 17.28
N SER A 56 -1.39 -9.65 16.47
CA SER A 56 -0.87 -8.35 16.93
C SER A 56 -1.78 -7.68 17.95
N SER A 57 -1.21 -6.98 18.92
CA SER A 57 -1.97 -6.23 19.93
C SER A 57 -2.76 -5.07 19.31
N THR A 58 -2.23 -4.43 18.26
CA THR A 58 -2.97 -3.45 17.46
C THR A 58 -3.95 -4.17 16.54
N LYS A 59 -5.25 -4.07 16.85
CA LYS A 59 -6.32 -4.62 16.02
C LYS A 59 -6.75 -3.63 14.93
N ALA A 60 -7.19 -4.18 13.80
CA ALA A 60 -7.79 -3.44 12.69
C ALA A 60 -9.15 -4.05 12.35
N GLY A 61 -10.01 -3.31 11.65
CA GLY A 61 -11.26 -3.83 11.13
C GLY A 61 -11.04 -4.91 10.07
N GLU A 62 -12.05 -5.75 9.83
CA GLU A 62 -11.95 -6.88 8.89
C GLU A 62 -11.58 -6.43 7.48
N LEU A 63 -12.19 -5.34 7.01
CA LEU A 63 -11.90 -4.75 5.70
C LEU A 63 -10.40 -4.44 5.50
N SER A 64 -9.69 -4.02 6.55
CA SER A 64 -8.24 -3.78 6.44
C SER A 64 -7.45 -5.07 6.16
N TYR A 65 -7.85 -6.20 6.72
CA TYR A 65 -7.23 -7.49 6.42
C TYR A 65 -7.61 -8.01 5.03
N MET A 66 -8.83 -7.74 4.57
CA MET A 66 -9.25 -8.06 3.21
C MET A 66 -8.42 -7.31 2.17
N LEU A 67 -8.09 -6.03 2.41
CA LEU A 67 -7.16 -5.29 1.56
C LEU A 67 -5.81 -6.01 1.41
N VAL A 68 -5.23 -6.49 2.53
CA VAL A 68 -3.98 -7.27 2.49
C VAL A 68 -4.15 -8.55 1.66
N ASP A 69 -5.22 -9.30 1.90
CA ASP A 69 -5.48 -10.55 1.19
C ASP A 69 -5.65 -10.35 -0.32
N VAL A 70 -6.33 -9.28 -0.76
CA VAL A 70 -6.46 -8.92 -2.17
C VAL A 70 -5.09 -8.68 -2.82
N ILE A 71 -4.23 -7.88 -2.17
CA ILE A 71 -2.89 -7.57 -2.69
C ILE A 71 -2.00 -8.83 -2.70
N GLN A 72 -2.01 -9.64 -1.64
CA GLN A 72 -1.27 -10.90 -1.58
C GLN A 72 -1.73 -11.88 -2.66
N SER A 73 -3.04 -12.01 -2.87
CA SER A 73 -3.64 -12.90 -3.87
C SER A 73 -3.26 -12.49 -5.30
N PHE A 74 -3.31 -11.19 -5.60
CA PHE A 74 -2.82 -10.68 -6.88
C PHE A 74 -1.32 -10.97 -7.08
N HIS A 75 -0.50 -10.63 -6.08
CA HIS A 75 0.95 -10.81 -6.16
C HIS A 75 1.32 -12.28 -6.42
N ASN A 76 0.71 -13.19 -5.68
CA ASN A 76 0.93 -14.63 -5.79
C ASN A 76 0.19 -15.28 -6.97
N ARG A 77 -0.59 -14.50 -7.73
CA ARG A 77 -1.37 -14.96 -8.89
C ARG A 77 -2.32 -16.10 -8.54
N THR A 78 -2.95 -16.03 -7.37
CA THR A 78 -3.92 -17.03 -6.95
C THR A 78 -5.18 -16.90 -7.79
N SER A 79 -5.83 -18.04 -8.09
CA SER A 79 -7.02 -18.06 -8.96
C SER A 79 -8.25 -17.38 -8.34
N ASP A 80 -8.28 -17.25 -7.01
CA ASP A 80 -9.35 -16.64 -6.21
C ASP A 80 -9.20 -15.10 -6.07
N TYR A 81 -8.18 -14.49 -6.67
CA TYR A 81 -7.97 -13.04 -6.63
C TYR A 81 -9.21 -12.23 -7.05
N PRO A 82 -9.88 -12.51 -8.19
CA PRO A 82 -11.05 -11.74 -8.61
C PRO A 82 -12.18 -11.79 -7.57
N ASP A 83 -12.44 -12.96 -6.98
CA ASP A 83 -13.50 -13.14 -5.98
C ASP A 83 -13.19 -12.35 -4.70
N LYS A 84 -11.91 -12.35 -4.26
CA LYS A 84 -11.47 -11.57 -3.10
C LYS A 84 -11.58 -10.07 -3.32
N LEU A 85 -11.24 -9.60 -4.53
CA LEU A 85 -11.38 -8.20 -4.90
C LEU A 85 -12.85 -7.76 -4.78
N VAL A 86 -13.76 -8.52 -5.40
CA VAL A 86 -15.20 -8.24 -5.33
C VAL A 86 -15.70 -8.26 -3.89
N ALA A 87 -15.35 -9.30 -3.12
CA ALA A 87 -15.77 -9.40 -1.72
C ALA A 87 -15.29 -8.22 -0.87
N ALA A 88 -14.06 -7.73 -1.09
CA ALA A 88 -13.53 -6.57 -0.37
C ALA A 88 -14.23 -5.27 -0.77
N MET A 89 -14.58 -5.12 -2.06
CA MET A 89 -15.37 -3.97 -2.54
C MET A 89 -16.78 -3.99 -1.92
N ASP A 90 -17.45 -5.14 -1.90
CA ASP A 90 -18.75 -5.30 -1.27
C ASP A 90 -18.70 -5.00 0.24
N ALA A 91 -17.65 -5.47 0.93
CA ALA A 91 -17.43 -5.18 2.34
C ALA A 91 -17.19 -3.68 2.61
N ALA A 92 -16.48 -2.97 1.73
CA ALA A 92 -16.30 -1.53 1.82
C ALA A 92 -17.62 -0.76 1.65
N VAL A 93 -18.46 -1.16 0.68
CA VAL A 93 -19.80 -0.59 0.52
C VAL A 93 -20.68 -0.85 1.74
N ALA A 94 -20.67 -2.09 2.26
CA ALA A 94 -21.47 -2.47 3.41
C ALA A 94 -21.03 -1.76 4.70
N GLN A 95 -19.73 -1.53 4.89
CA GLN A 95 -19.22 -0.76 6.03
C GLN A 95 -19.61 0.71 5.95
N GLY A 96 -19.52 1.33 4.77
CA GLY A 96 -20.15 2.61 4.43
C GLY A 96 -19.63 3.86 5.16
N ASP A 97 -18.65 3.74 6.05
CA ASP A 97 -18.03 4.89 6.70
C ASP A 97 -17.04 5.61 5.76
N ASN A 98 -16.62 6.82 6.15
CA ASN A 98 -15.73 7.65 5.33
C ASN A 98 -14.39 6.95 5.02
N TRP A 99 -13.87 6.14 5.94
CA TRP A 99 -12.62 5.41 5.70
C TRP A 99 -12.83 4.31 4.66
N ALA A 100 -13.91 3.53 4.80
CA ALA A 100 -14.24 2.46 3.88
C ALA A 100 -14.49 2.98 2.46
N LEU A 101 -15.21 4.09 2.31
CA LEU A 101 -15.59 4.63 1.00
C LEU A 101 -14.50 5.49 0.34
N GLU A 102 -13.69 6.23 1.10
CA GLU A 102 -12.69 7.14 0.52
C GLU A 102 -11.28 6.56 0.51
N ILE A 103 -10.95 5.66 1.44
CA ILE A 103 -9.62 5.04 1.55
C ILE A 103 -9.64 3.61 1.03
N ALA A 104 -10.43 2.72 1.65
CA ALA A 104 -10.39 1.30 1.31
C ALA A 104 -10.92 1.03 -0.11
N MET A 105 -12.08 1.59 -0.45
CA MET A 105 -12.64 1.49 -1.80
C MET A 105 -11.73 2.14 -2.82
N GLY A 106 -11.14 3.31 -2.53
CA GLY A 106 -10.21 3.99 -3.42
C GLY A 106 -8.98 3.14 -3.77
N ILE A 107 -8.43 2.41 -2.80
CA ILE A 107 -7.38 1.41 -3.03
C ILE A 107 -7.89 0.30 -3.93
N LEU A 108 -9.04 -0.31 -3.60
CA LEU A 108 -9.60 -1.45 -4.32
C LEU A 108 -9.94 -1.14 -5.77
N GLU A 109 -10.62 -0.03 -6.04
CA GLU A 109 -11.03 0.34 -7.40
C GLU A 109 -9.84 0.77 -8.27
N THR A 110 -8.85 1.48 -7.71
CA THR A 110 -7.63 1.83 -8.44
C THR A 110 -6.86 0.57 -8.80
N PHE A 111 -6.81 -0.39 -7.86
CA PHE A 111 -6.21 -1.68 -8.10
C PHE A 111 -6.97 -2.51 -9.14
N ALA A 112 -8.31 -2.49 -9.09
CA ALA A 112 -9.16 -3.14 -10.09
C ALA A 112 -8.90 -2.57 -11.49
N ALA A 113 -8.85 -1.25 -11.64
CA ALA A 113 -8.54 -0.56 -12.90
C ALA A 113 -7.13 -0.90 -13.41
N LEU A 114 -6.17 -1.12 -12.51
CA LEU A 114 -4.80 -1.48 -12.86
C LEU A 114 -4.66 -2.93 -13.34
N THR A 115 -5.47 -3.85 -12.82
CA THR A 115 -5.18 -5.30 -12.87
C THR A 115 -6.22 -6.11 -13.63
N THR A 116 -7.37 -5.52 -13.95
CA THR A 116 -8.48 -6.18 -14.64
C THR A 116 -8.87 -5.42 -15.91
N ASN A 117 -9.60 -6.07 -16.81
CA ASN A 117 -10.09 -5.47 -18.06
C ASN A 117 -11.55 -5.00 -17.95
N ILE A 118 -12.00 -4.57 -16.77
CA ILE A 118 -13.42 -4.23 -16.52
C ILE A 118 -13.82 -2.84 -17.03
N GLY A 119 -12.99 -2.20 -17.84
CA GLY A 119 -13.32 -0.96 -18.56
C GLY A 119 -13.16 0.33 -17.75
N TYR A 120 -12.51 0.29 -16.58
CA TYR A 120 -12.12 1.51 -15.88
C TYR A 120 -10.90 2.16 -16.54
N ASP A 121 -10.96 3.48 -16.69
CA ASP A 121 -9.77 4.28 -16.97
C ASP A 121 -8.94 4.38 -15.68
N PHE A 122 -7.76 3.75 -15.69
CA PHE A 122 -6.86 3.75 -14.54
C PHE A 122 -6.50 5.16 -14.09
N GLU A 123 -6.23 6.07 -15.03
CA GLU A 123 -5.77 7.42 -14.71
C GLU A 123 -6.90 8.25 -14.10
N GLU A 124 -8.12 8.17 -14.65
CA GLU A 124 -9.29 8.83 -14.07
C GLU A 124 -9.55 8.36 -12.63
N VAL A 125 -9.52 7.04 -12.41
CA VAL A 125 -9.74 6.43 -11.11
C VAL A 125 -8.64 6.83 -10.12
N LEU A 126 -7.37 6.82 -10.55
CA LEU A 126 -6.23 7.21 -9.73
C LEU A 126 -6.35 8.67 -9.26
N VAL A 127 -6.65 9.61 -10.16
CA VAL A 127 -6.77 11.04 -9.83
C VAL A 127 -7.91 11.28 -8.86
N LYS A 128 -9.08 10.67 -9.10
CA LYS A 128 -10.22 10.75 -8.18
C LYS A 128 -9.82 10.31 -6.76
N ASN A 129 -9.10 9.20 -6.66
CA ASN A 129 -8.73 8.62 -5.36
C ASN A 129 -7.63 9.35 -4.62
N LEU A 130 -6.69 9.97 -5.35
CA LEU A 130 -5.73 10.89 -4.73
C LEU A 130 -6.45 12.07 -4.05
N GLN A 131 -7.45 12.64 -4.72
CA GLN A 131 -8.25 13.74 -4.16
C GLN A 131 -9.11 13.31 -2.96
N PHE A 132 -9.73 12.13 -3.02
CA PHE A 132 -10.53 11.60 -1.90
C PHE A 132 -9.67 11.36 -0.68
N GLN A 133 -8.50 10.75 -0.87
CA GLN A 133 -7.61 10.47 0.23
C GLN A 133 -7.01 11.73 0.86
N GLU A 134 -6.63 12.72 0.06
CA GLU A 134 -6.18 14.02 0.58
C GLU A 134 -7.28 14.66 1.44
N LYS A 135 -8.52 14.73 0.93
CA LYS A 135 -9.67 15.27 1.66
C LYS A 135 -9.94 14.51 2.95
N TYR A 136 -9.88 13.18 2.93
CA TYR A 136 -10.05 12.35 4.12
C TYR A 136 -9.01 12.69 5.20
N HIS A 137 -7.73 12.75 4.85
CA HIS A 137 -6.69 13.05 5.84
C HIS A 137 -6.71 14.49 6.34
N LEU A 138 -7.08 15.47 5.50
CA LEU A 138 -7.30 16.84 5.95
C LEU A 138 -8.44 16.92 6.97
N ARG A 139 -9.54 16.15 6.77
CA ARG A 139 -10.64 16.08 7.75
C ARG A 139 -10.21 15.43 9.06
N GLU A 140 -9.43 14.34 9.00
CA GLU A 140 -8.92 13.63 10.19
C GLU A 140 -7.95 14.49 11.02
N LEU A 141 -7.10 15.29 10.36
CA LEU A 141 -6.07 16.10 11.01
C LEU A 141 -6.63 17.41 11.60
N GLY A 142 -7.75 17.90 11.07
CA GLY A 142 -8.30 19.22 11.39
C GLY A 142 -7.61 20.36 10.62
N PRO A 143 -8.13 21.60 10.73
CA PRO A 143 -7.74 22.72 9.87
C PRO A 143 -6.30 23.22 10.08
N ASP A 144 -5.71 22.97 11.25
CA ASP A 144 -4.41 23.56 11.64
C ASP A 144 -3.21 22.62 11.36
N ARG A 145 -3.45 21.48 10.70
CA ARG A 145 -2.42 20.44 10.53
C ARG A 145 -2.42 19.92 9.10
N ILE A 146 -1.23 19.86 8.54
CA ILE A 146 -0.98 19.15 7.28
C ILE A 146 0.00 18.03 7.58
N GLY A 147 -0.43 16.79 7.34
CA GLY A 147 0.35 15.59 7.60
C GLY A 147 0.87 14.98 6.31
N ILE A 148 1.96 14.22 6.37
CA ILE A 148 2.58 13.59 5.19
C ILE A 148 1.60 12.76 4.36
N ARG A 149 0.63 12.11 5.00
CA ARG A 149 -0.41 11.31 4.33
C ARG A 149 -1.33 12.15 3.45
N THR A 150 -1.39 13.47 3.60
CA THR A 150 -2.14 14.35 2.66
C THR A 150 -1.43 14.49 1.30
N PHE A 151 -0.12 14.26 1.26
CA PHE A 151 0.70 14.43 0.04
C PHE A 151 1.13 13.11 -0.59
N ILE A 152 1.44 12.10 0.21
CA ILE A 152 1.96 10.82 -0.26
C ILE A 152 1.02 9.71 0.21
N ASN A 153 0.28 9.15 -0.74
CA ASN A 153 -0.42 7.89 -0.56
C ASN A 153 0.44 6.76 -1.13
N PHE A 154 1.06 5.95 -0.27
CA PHE A 154 1.94 4.86 -0.70
C PHE A 154 1.23 3.86 -1.62
N PRO A 155 0.02 3.35 -1.30
CA PRO A 155 -0.73 2.50 -2.22
C PRO A 155 -0.93 3.07 -3.63
N LEU A 156 -1.49 4.28 -3.73
CA LEU A 156 -1.82 4.89 -5.03
C LEU A 156 -0.55 5.27 -5.82
N LEU A 157 0.50 5.77 -5.14
CA LEU A 157 1.80 6.02 -5.75
C LEU A 157 2.45 4.72 -6.25
N GLY A 158 2.37 3.64 -5.48
CA GLY A 158 2.85 2.33 -5.90
C GLY A 158 2.09 1.79 -7.11
N MET A 159 0.76 1.96 -7.16
CA MET A 159 -0.06 1.59 -8.33
C MET A 159 0.31 2.43 -9.57
N ALA A 160 0.61 3.72 -9.41
CA ALA A 160 1.14 4.55 -10.50
C ALA A 160 2.48 4.03 -11.02
N CYS A 161 3.38 3.60 -10.13
CA CYS A 161 4.63 2.94 -10.53
C CYS A 161 4.37 1.64 -11.31
N MET A 162 3.43 0.81 -10.85
CA MET A 162 3.06 -0.43 -11.55
C MET A 162 2.47 -0.16 -12.94
N TRP A 163 1.65 0.89 -13.09
CA TRP A 163 1.13 1.32 -14.39
C TRP A 163 2.25 1.71 -15.35
N TYR A 164 3.22 2.48 -14.86
CA TYR A 164 4.41 2.85 -15.63
C TYR A 164 5.24 1.62 -16.04
N ASP A 165 5.49 0.71 -15.09
CA ASP A 165 6.27 -0.50 -15.30
C ASP A 165 5.59 -1.49 -16.29
N LYS A 166 4.26 -1.38 -16.48
CA LYS A 166 3.51 -2.07 -17.55
C LYS A 166 3.66 -1.42 -18.93
N GLY A 167 4.42 -0.34 -19.05
CA GLY A 167 4.69 0.36 -20.32
C GLY A 167 3.76 1.54 -20.58
N HIS A 168 2.85 1.87 -19.66
CA HIS A 168 1.97 3.02 -19.79
C HIS A 168 2.62 4.30 -19.28
N ARG A 169 2.01 5.44 -19.58
CA ARG A 169 2.42 6.76 -19.08
C ARG A 169 1.18 7.43 -18.50
N LEU A 170 1.39 8.23 -17.45
CA LEU A 170 0.36 9.16 -16.97
C LEU A 170 0.39 10.39 -17.86
N SER A 171 -0.77 10.87 -18.25
CA SER A 171 -0.98 12.15 -18.94
C SER A 171 -1.08 13.32 -17.97
N VAL A 172 -1.33 13.06 -16.68
CA VAL A 172 -1.49 14.10 -15.65
C VAL A 172 -0.20 14.39 -14.88
N GLU A 173 0.06 15.68 -14.66
CA GLU A 173 1.03 16.14 -13.66
C GLU A 173 0.29 16.52 -12.38
N THR A 174 0.71 15.98 -11.24
CA THR A 174 0.09 16.27 -9.94
C THR A 174 1.15 16.45 -8.85
N GLY A 175 0.81 17.15 -7.77
CA GLY A 175 1.68 17.29 -6.60
C GLY A 175 1.88 16.00 -5.80
N TRP A 176 1.02 14.99 -6.00
CA TRP A 176 1.03 13.74 -5.21
C TRP A 176 1.92 12.64 -5.81
N LEU A 177 2.27 12.74 -7.10
CA LEU A 177 2.96 11.69 -7.85
C LEU A 177 4.31 12.18 -8.39
N PRO A 178 5.40 12.13 -7.60
CA PRO A 178 6.71 12.57 -8.06
C PRO A 178 7.18 11.75 -9.28
N PRO A 179 7.39 12.35 -10.47
CA PRO A 179 7.79 11.61 -11.67
C PRO A 179 9.09 10.83 -11.50
N TYR A 180 10.00 11.36 -10.69
CA TYR A 180 11.26 10.71 -10.35
C TYR A 180 11.05 9.31 -9.72
N LEU A 181 10.01 9.16 -8.89
CA LEU A 181 9.63 7.88 -8.28
C LEU A 181 8.77 7.04 -9.22
N VAL A 182 7.73 7.62 -9.83
CA VAL A 182 6.80 6.89 -10.72
C VAL A 182 7.54 6.23 -11.88
N GLU A 183 8.43 6.97 -12.53
CA GLU A 183 9.16 6.51 -13.71
C GLU A 183 10.45 5.74 -13.37
N GLY A 184 10.81 5.66 -12.08
CA GLY A 184 12.02 4.97 -11.65
C GLY A 184 13.33 5.62 -12.10
N ARG A 185 13.35 6.93 -12.40
CA ARG A 185 14.53 7.66 -12.90
C ARG A 185 15.74 7.53 -11.97
N TRP A 186 15.49 7.37 -10.66
CA TRP A 186 16.51 7.16 -9.64
C TRP A 186 17.33 5.88 -9.82
N LEU A 187 16.82 4.87 -10.53
CA LEU A 187 17.56 3.63 -10.79
C LEU A 187 18.84 3.90 -11.59
N GLU A 188 18.81 4.87 -12.51
CA GLU A 188 19.99 5.26 -13.29
C GLU A 188 21.02 5.99 -12.42
N ASP A 189 20.57 6.78 -11.45
CA ASP A 189 21.45 7.43 -10.49
C ASP A 189 22.09 6.42 -9.52
N VAL A 190 21.37 5.36 -9.11
CA VAL A 190 21.94 4.23 -8.36
C VAL A 190 22.98 3.47 -9.18
N LYS A 191 22.67 3.13 -10.45
CA LYS A 191 23.62 2.46 -11.35
C LYS A 191 24.87 3.30 -11.59
N ALA A 192 24.71 4.62 -11.68
CA ALA A 192 25.80 5.57 -11.82
C ALA A 192 26.58 5.82 -10.51
N GLY A 193 26.17 5.20 -9.39
CA GLY A 193 26.81 5.36 -8.08
C GLY A 193 26.58 6.73 -7.43
N LYS A 194 25.63 7.53 -7.93
CA LYS A 194 25.28 8.84 -7.37
C LYS A 194 24.43 8.73 -6.11
N ILE A 195 23.73 7.62 -5.96
CA ILE A 195 22.98 7.26 -4.76
C ILE A 195 23.64 6.00 -4.19
N THR A 196 24.14 6.08 -2.97
CA THR A 196 24.71 4.95 -2.23
C THR A 196 23.77 4.57 -1.09
N ARG A 197 23.71 3.27 -0.80
CA ARG A 197 22.88 2.69 0.26
C ARG A 197 23.54 2.85 1.62
#